data_AF-A0A259CYX1-F1
#
_entry.id   AF-A0A259CYX1-F1
#
_cell.length_a   1.000
_cell.length_b   1.000
_cell.length_c   1.000
_cell.angle_alpha   90.00
_cell.angle_beta   90.00
_cell.angle_gamma   90.00
#
_symmetry.space_group_name_H-M   'P 1'
#
loop_
_entity.id
_entity.type
_entity.pdbx_description
1 polymer ?
#
loop_
_entity_poly.entity_id
_entity_poly.type
_entity_poly.pdbx_seq_one_letter_code
_entity_poly.pdbx_strand_id
1 'polypeptide(L)'
;MNPSFYPRLPFDTEKDFSPVVTIASLPQILVANPNFPAKNVKEVIEMAKAKPGSISYASVGNGSPGHLAGAMMATDAGVDMVHIPYRGGGPAVTDVMAGQVPLLWVSIPAAAQFVKSGKLKALAVSTLKRSAVFPDVPTMAESGFKDFEVDSWYAMFVPANTPKPIIDRLNQAAIKVLAQPEVKEKLLSQGAEAVGDSSQQLGATVKKEIAKWKQVVKAANIKVD
;
A
#
# COMPACT_ATOMS: atom_id res chain seq x y z
N MET A 1 2.00 -11.22 -0.69
CA MET A 1 0.79 -11.04 -1.52
C MET A 1 0.71 -12.03 -2.69
N ASN A 2 1.76 -12.17 -3.50
CA ASN A 2 1.73 -13.00 -4.73
C ASN A 2 1.15 -14.43 -4.58
N PRO A 3 1.46 -15.21 -3.53
CA PRO A 3 0.87 -16.55 -3.36
C PRO A 3 -0.66 -16.56 -3.18
N SER A 4 -1.27 -15.42 -2.85
CA SER A 4 -2.72 -15.25 -2.73
C SER A 4 -3.41 -15.07 -4.08
N PHE A 5 -2.67 -14.63 -5.11
CA PHE A 5 -3.21 -14.30 -6.43
C PHE A 5 -2.82 -15.31 -7.50
N TYR A 6 -1.58 -15.80 -7.45
CA TYR A 6 -1.04 -16.70 -8.45
C TYR A 6 -1.13 -18.14 -7.95
N PRO A 7 -2.01 -18.98 -8.52
CA PRO A 7 -2.17 -20.36 -8.06
C PRO A 7 -0.92 -21.23 -8.32
N ARG A 8 -0.05 -20.79 -9.22
CA ARG A 8 1.24 -21.42 -9.50
C ARG A 8 2.34 -20.36 -9.59
N LEU A 9 3.24 -20.38 -8.62
CA LEU A 9 4.50 -19.67 -8.64
C LEU A 9 5.63 -20.67 -8.91
N PRO A 10 6.72 -20.28 -9.59
CA PRO A 10 7.88 -21.15 -9.81
C PRO A 10 8.74 -21.35 -8.55
N PHE A 11 8.31 -20.82 -7.41
CA PHE A 11 8.96 -20.92 -6.10
C PHE A 11 7.92 -20.87 -4.98
N ASP A 12 8.26 -21.41 -3.81
CA ASP A 12 7.51 -21.30 -2.58
C ASP A 12 8.01 -20.08 -1.78
N THR A 13 7.17 -19.05 -1.65
CA THR A 13 7.52 -17.79 -0.98
C THR A 13 7.90 -17.98 0.50
N GLU A 14 7.40 -19.03 1.16
CA GLU A 14 7.68 -19.28 2.57
C GLU A 14 8.85 -20.25 2.78
N LYS A 15 9.12 -21.14 1.82
CA LYS A 15 10.15 -22.18 1.97
C LYS A 15 11.46 -21.91 1.25
N ASP A 16 11.43 -21.12 0.17
CA ASP A 16 12.63 -20.91 -0.66
C ASP A 16 13.45 -19.69 -0.24
N PHE A 17 12.91 -18.87 0.68
CA PHE A 17 13.52 -17.63 1.14
C PHE A 17 13.56 -17.51 2.66
N SER A 18 14.69 -17.00 3.16
CA SER A 18 14.89 -16.62 4.56
C SER A 18 14.87 -15.09 4.70
N PRO A 19 14.08 -14.54 5.63
CA PRO A 19 13.97 -13.09 5.84
C PRO A 19 15.26 -12.50 6.41
N VAL A 20 15.63 -11.31 5.96
CA VAL A 20 16.77 -10.56 6.52
C VAL A 20 16.28 -9.33 7.28
N VAL A 21 15.61 -8.39 6.61
CA VAL A 21 15.21 -7.09 7.19
C VAL A 21 14.18 -6.38 6.32
N THR A 22 13.22 -5.69 6.93
CA THR A 22 12.37 -4.71 6.27
C THR A 22 13.15 -3.41 6.10
N ILE A 23 13.34 -3.01 4.85
CA ILE A 23 14.09 -1.80 4.48
C ILE A 23 13.23 -0.56 4.71
N ALA A 24 12.05 -0.53 4.09
CA ALA A 24 11.18 0.62 4.14
C ALA A 24 9.70 0.24 4.06
N SER A 25 8.85 1.02 4.72
CA SER A 25 7.40 1.05 4.54
C SER A 25 7.03 2.15 3.53
N LEU A 26 6.08 1.84 2.66
CA LEU A 26 5.58 2.66 1.55
C LEU A 26 4.04 2.60 1.56
N PRO A 27 3.40 3.32 2.50
CA PRO A 27 1.95 3.28 2.69
C PRO A 27 1.20 3.59 1.40
N GLN A 28 -0.02 3.08 1.27
CA GLN A 28 -0.92 3.57 0.24
C GLN A 28 -1.59 4.87 0.72
N ILE A 29 -1.87 5.74 -0.23
CA ILE A 29 -2.60 6.98 -0.03
C ILE A 29 -3.77 7.02 -1.01
N LEU A 30 -4.96 7.34 -0.49
CA LEU A 30 -6.12 7.68 -1.27
C LEU A 30 -6.01 9.14 -1.65
N VAL A 31 -5.90 9.40 -2.95
CA VAL A 31 -5.86 10.74 -3.50
C VAL A 31 -7.01 10.95 -4.47
N ALA A 32 -7.44 12.20 -4.59
CA ALA A 32 -8.48 12.63 -5.50
C ALA A 32 -7.97 13.73 -6.43
N ASN A 33 -8.61 13.85 -7.58
CA ASN A 33 -8.53 15.08 -8.36
C ASN A 33 -8.98 16.28 -7.47
N PRO A 34 -8.31 17.45 -7.53
CA PRO A 34 -8.71 18.61 -6.74
C PRO A 34 -10.16 19.07 -6.96
N ASN A 35 -10.69 18.92 -8.17
CA ASN A 35 -12.07 19.26 -8.53
C ASN A 35 -13.09 18.17 -8.15
N PHE A 36 -12.65 17.01 -7.66
CA PHE A 36 -13.57 16.00 -7.18
C PHE A 36 -14.30 16.52 -5.92
N PRO A 37 -15.65 16.45 -5.87
CA PRO A 37 -16.44 17.13 -4.84
C PRO A 37 -16.13 16.70 -3.40
N ALA A 38 -15.88 15.41 -3.18
CA ALA A 38 -15.62 14.89 -1.84
C ALA A 38 -14.30 15.42 -1.27
N LYS A 39 -14.33 15.88 -0.02
CA LYS A 39 -13.18 16.42 0.72
C LYS A 39 -12.55 15.43 1.68
N ASN A 40 -13.25 14.34 1.98
CA ASN A 40 -12.82 13.31 2.92
C ASN A 40 -13.44 11.96 2.52
N VAL A 41 -12.98 10.89 3.16
CA VAL A 41 -13.44 9.52 2.89
C VAL A 41 -14.95 9.38 3.12
N LYS A 42 -15.50 10.01 4.17
CA LYS A 42 -16.93 9.92 4.48
C LYS A 42 -17.80 10.43 3.31
N GLU A 43 -17.45 11.58 2.74
CA GLU A 43 -18.14 12.13 1.57
C GLU A 43 -17.99 11.25 0.32
N VAL A 44 -16.83 10.61 0.11
CA VAL A 44 -16.64 9.61 -0.96
C VAL A 44 -17.67 8.48 -0.82
N ILE A 45 -17.79 7.94 0.40
CA ILE A 45 -18.71 6.82 0.68
C ILE A 45 -20.16 7.26 0.55
N GLU A 46 -20.54 8.44 1.03
CA GLU A 46 -21.90 8.99 0.86
C GLU A 46 -22.27 9.14 -0.62
N MET A 47 -21.35 9.68 -1.45
CA MET A 47 -21.54 9.77 -2.90
C MET A 47 -21.70 8.39 -3.55
N ALA A 48 -20.86 7.41 -3.17
CA ALA A 48 -20.95 6.05 -3.68
C ALA A 48 -22.25 5.34 -3.28
N LYS A 49 -22.76 5.58 -2.06
CA LYS A 49 -24.07 5.06 -1.59
C LYS A 49 -25.23 5.67 -2.36
N ALA A 50 -25.19 6.98 -2.63
CA ALA A 50 -26.26 7.68 -3.33
C ALA A 50 -26.46 7.19 -4.76
N LYS A 51 -25.38 6.75 -5.43
CA LYS A 51 -25.43 6.21 -6.79
C LYS A 51 -24.42 5.06 -6.95
N PRO A 52 -24.84 3.81 -6.65
CA PRO A 52 -23.98 2.63 -6.77
C PRO A 52 -23.31 2.52 -8.15
N GLY A 53 -22.02 2.17 -8.17
CA GLY A 53 -21.25 1.99 -9.40
C GLY A 53 -20.87 3.28 -10.14
N SER A 54 -21.21 4.47 -9.61
CA SER A 54 -20.90 5.74 -10.26
C SER A 54 -19.53 6.33 -9.93
N ILE A 55 -18.90 5.88 -8.83
CA ILE A 55 -17.58 6.33 -8.44
C ILE A 55 -16.57 5.25 -8.82
N SER A 56 -15.57 5.64 -9.62
CA SER A 56 -14.44 4.78 -9.96
C SER A 56 -13.20 5.13 -9.15
N TYR A 57 -12.27 4.18 -9.05
CA TYR A 57 -10.95 4.42 -8.48
C TYR A 57 -9.88 3.73 -9.31
N ALA A 58 -8.75 4.41 -9.48
CA ALA A 58 -7.58 3.89 -10.16
C ALA A 58 -6.66 3.12 -9.20
N SER A 59 -5.90 2.19 -9.75
CA SER A 59 -4.72 1.61 -9.11
C SER A 59 -3.62 1.35 -10.13
N VAL A 60 -2.45 0.91 -9.66
CA VAL A 60 -1.31 0.55 -10.53
C VAL A 60 -1.46 -0.82 -11.21
N GLY A 61 -2.60 -1.50 -11.04
CA GLY A 61 -2.91 -2.76 -11.71
C GLY A 61 -3.70 -3.75 -10.87
N ASN A 62 -4.13 -4.83 -11.49
CA ASN A 62 -4.83 -5.94 -10.84
C ASN A 62 -3.94 -6.61 -9.78
N GLY A 63 -4.50 -6.93 -8.61
CA GLY A 63 -3.77 -7.51 -7.48
C GLY A 63 -2.78 -6.58 -6.76
N SER A 64 -2.62 -5.32 -7.21
CA SER A 64 -1.76 -4.35 -6.51
C SER A 64 -2.31 -3.98 -5.13
N PRO A 65 -1.45 -3.54 -4.18
CA PRO A 65 -1.91 -3.01 -2.89
C PRO A 65 -2.98 -1.92 -3.03
N GLY A 66 -2.85 -1.04 -4.02
CA GLY A 66 -3.86 -0.01 -4.29
C GLY A 66 -5.21 -0.56 -4.76
N HIS A 67 -5.22 -1.61 -5.59
CA HIS A 67 -6.46 -2.31 -5.94
C HIS A 67 -7.10 -2.88 -4.67
N LEU A 68 -6.32 -3.59 -3.85
CA LEU A 68 -6.84 -4.18 -2.61
C LEU A 68 -7.38 -3.14 -1.63
N ALA A 69 -6.70 -2.00 -1.48
CA ALA A 69 -7.18 -0.91 -0.64
C ALA A 69 -8.55 -0.38 -1.11
N GLY A 70 -8.74 -0.17 -2.40
CA GLY A 70 -10.03 0.26 -2.94
C GLY A 70 -11.12 -0.79 -2.79
N ALA A 71 -10.82 -2.07 -3.05
CA ALA A 71 -11.76 -3.16 -2.90
C ALA A 71 -12.18 -3.38 -1.43
N MET A 72 -11.22 -3.30 -0.50
CA MET A 72 -11.47 -3.40 0.93
C MET A 72 -12.30 -2.21 1.43
N MET A 73 -11.99 -0.99 0.96
CA MET A 73 -12.77 0.21 1.30
C MET A 73 -14.23 0.09 0.83
N ALA A 74 -14.44 -0.37 -0.40
CA ALA A 74 -15.78 -0.56 -0.96
C ALA A 74 -16.56 -1.64 -0.19
N THR A 75 -15.91 -2.78 0.11
CA THR A 75 -16.49 -3.91 0.84
C THR A 75 -16.88 -3.52 2.26
N ASP A 76 -15.96 -2.92 3.02
CA ASP A 76 -16.18 -2.54 4.41
C ASP A 76 -17.25 -1.45 4.55
N ALA A 77 -17.36 -0.56 3.56
CA ALA A 77 -18.38 0.49 3.53
C ALA A 77 -19.74 0.01 3.00
N GLY A 78 -19.82 -1.18 2.40
CA GLY A 78 -21.00 -1.70 1.72
C GLY A 78 -21.43 -0.84 0.53
N VAL A 79 -20.47 -0.45 -0.32
CA VAL A 79 -20.71 0.39 -1.50
C VAL A 79 -20.15 -0.24 -2.77
N ASP A 80 -20.77 0.06 -3.91
CA ASP A 80 -20.30 -0.38 -5.21
C ASP A 80 -19.44 0.72 -5.87
N MET A 81 -18.17 0.39 -6.13
CA MET A 81 -17.21 1.25 -6.80
C MET A 81 -16.52 0.52 -7.96
N VAL A 82 -16.21 1.23 -9.03
CA VAL A 82 -15.61 0.65 -10.24
C VAL A 82 -14.09 0.77 -10.18
N HIS A 83 -13.39 -0.37 -10.20
CA HIS A 83 -11.93 -0.38 -10.29
C HIS A 83 -11.46 -0.15 -11.73
N ILE A 84 -10.52 0.78 -11.93
CA ILE A 84 -9.85 1.05 -13.20
C ILE A 84 -8.36 0.70 -13.06
N PRO A 85 -7.91 -0.47 -13.56
CA PRO A 85 -6.50 -0.86 -13.48
C PRO A 85 -5.66 -0.11 -14.52
N TYR A 86 -4.52 0.42 -14.10
CA TYR A 86 -3.49 0.94 -15.00
C TYR A 86 -2.27 0.03 -15.05
N ARG A 87 -1.37 0.27 -16.01
CA ARG A 87 -0.07 -0.40 -16.12
C ARG A 87 1.02 0.38 -15.38
N GLY A 88 0.84 0.58 -14.07
CA GLY A 88 1.78 1.30 -13.22
C GLY A 88 1.32 2.69 -12.75
N GLY A 89 2.10 3.30 -11.86
CA GLY A 89 1.76 4.56 -11.19
C GLY A 89 1.73 5.79 -12.08
N GLY A 90 2.63 5.89 -13.07
CA GLY A 90 2.70 7.06 -13.96
C GLY A 90 1.39 7.35 -14.72
N PRO A 91 0.86 6.37 -15.49
CA PRO A 91 -0.42 6.52 -16.15
C PRO A 91 -1.59 6.79 -15.17
N ALA A 92 -1.67 6.05 -14.06
CA ALA A 92 -2.74 6.19 -13.08
C ALA A 92 -2.79 7.59 -12.45
N VAL A 93 -1.63 8.11 -12.04
CA VAL A 93 -1.49 9.45 -11.44
C VAL A 93 -1.86 10.53 -12.46
N THR A 94 -1.45 10.36 -13.72
CA THR A 94 -1.74 11.33 -14.78
C THR A 94 -3.23 11.45 -15.03
N ASP A 95 -3.96 10.34 -15.15
CA ASP A 95 -5.40 10.35 -15.43
C ASP A 95 -6.21 10.92 -14.28
N VAL A 96 -5.83 10.65 -13.02
CA VAL A 96 -6.49 11.27 -11.87
C VAL A 96 -6.20 12.76 -11.78
N MET A 97 -4.97 13.20 -12.04
CA MET A 97 -4.67 14.63 -12.13
C MET A 97 -5.47 15.33 -13.25
N ALA A 98 -5.70 14.64 -14.37
CA ALA A 98 -6.51 15.14 -15.48
C ALA A 98 -8.03 15.04 -15.23
N GLY A 99 -8.46 14.37 -14.17
CA GLY A 99 -9.88 14.20 -13.81
C GLY A 99 -10.62 13.13 -14.61
N GLN A 100 -9.90 12.24 -15.31
CA GLN A 100 -10.49 11.13 -16.05
C GLN A 100 -11.01 10.02 -15.11
N VAL A 101 -10.31 9.83 -13.98
CA VAL A 101 -10.75 8.97 -12.88
C VAL A 101 -10.72 9.81 -11.60
N PRO A 102 -11.75 9.76 -10.73
CA PRO A 102 -11.86 10.72 -9.63
C PRO A 102 -10.91 10.42 -8.47
N LEU A 103 -10.58 9.14 -8.25
CA LEU A 103 -9.83 8.65 -7.10
C LEU A 103 -8.68 7.74 -7.55
N LEU A 104 -7.60 7.71 -6.76
CA LEU A 104 -6.47 6.80 -6.93
C LEU A 104 -6.01 6.28 -5.58
N TRP A 105 -5.80 4.97 -5.51
CA TRP A 105 -4.98 4.34 -4.48
C TRP A 105 -3.61 4.01 -5.06
N VAL A 106 -2.57 4.61 -4.49
CA VAL A 106 -1.17 4.39 -4.90
C VAL A 106 -0.23 4.56 -3.70
N SER A 107 1.02 4.09 -3.80
CA SER A 107 2.02 4.33 -2.77
C SER A 107 2.32 5.83 -2.62
N ILE A 108 2.57 6.27 -1.39
CA ILE A 108 2.93 7.66 -1.08
C ILE A 108 4.04 8.20 -2.01
N PRO A 109 5.16 7.50 -2.26
CA PRO A 109 6.20 7.99 -3.17
C PRO A 109 5.72 8.40 -4.56
N ALA A 110 4.76 7.66 -5.12
CA ALA A 110 4.25 7.94 -6.45
C ALA A 110 3.36 9.19 -6.49
N ALA A 111 2.67 9.50 -5.39
CA ALA A 111 1.75 10.64 -5.29
C ALA A 111 2.37 11.87 -4.60
N ALA A 112 3.46 11.71 -3.82
CA ALA A 112 3.85 12.69 -2.81
C ALA A 112 4.12 14.08 -3.39
N GLN A 113 4.85 14.18 -4.49
CA GLN A 113 5.13 15.47 -5.15
C GLN A 113 3.85 16.15 -5.68
N PHE A 114 2.86 15.38 -6.12
CA PHE A 114 1.61 15.89 -6.68
C PHE A 114 0.65 16.35 -5.58
N VAL A 115 0.66 15.66 -4.43
CA VAL A 115 -0.05 16.09 -3.23
C VAL A 115 0.59 17.38 -2.68
N LYS A 116 1.91 17.42 -2.54
CA LYS A 116 2.64 18.61 -2.05
C LYS A 116 2.44 19.85 -2.93
N SER A 117 2.27 19.67 -4.24
CA SER A 117 2.02 20.76 -5.20
C SER A 117 0.53 21.08 -5.40
N GLY A 118 -0.39 20.41 -4.70
CA GLY A 118 -1.83 20.63 -4.81
C GLY A 118 -2.47 20.11 -6.10
N LYS A 119 -1.71 19.40 -6.94
CA LYS A 119 -2.24 18.74 -8.16
C LYS A 119 -3.09 17.52 -7.85
N LEU A 120 -2.92 16.94 -6.66
CA LEU A 120 -3.77 15.92 -6.09
C LEU A 120 -4.13 16.30 -4.65
N LYS A 121 -5.33 15.93 -4.21
CA LYS A 121 -5.79 16.10 -2.83
C LYS A 121 -5.74 14.76 -2.11
N ALA A 122 -4.97 14.65 -1.05
CA ALA A 122 -4.94 13.45 -0.21
C ALA A 122 -6.17 13.39 0.71
N LEU A 123 -6.83 12.23 0.75
CA LEU A 123 -8.03 11.98 1.55
C LEU A 123 -7.75 11.12 2.78
N ALA A 124 -6.92 10.08 2.64
CA ALA A 124 -6.52 9.21 3.74
C ALA A 124 -5.27 8.39 3.39
N VAL A 125 -4.56 7.92 4.42
CA VAL A 125 -3.53 6.87 4.31
C VAL A 125 -4.06 5.52 4.78
N SER A 126 -3.52 4.45 4.22
CA SER A 126 -3.94 3.06 4.50
C SER A 126 -3.23 2.41 5.68
N THR A 127 -2.38 3.12 6.40
CA THR A 127 -1.67 2.61 7.59
C THR A 127 -2.45 2.89 8.87
N LEU A 128 -2.18 2.12 9.93
CA LEU A 128 -2.80 2.32 11.25
C LEU A 128 -2.40 3.64 11.92
N LYS A 129 -1.28 4.24 11.48
CA LYS A 129 -0.80 5.55 11.93
C LYS A 129 -0.65 6.46 10.71
N ARG A 130 -0.78 7.77 10.92
CA ARG A 130 -0.53 8.76 9.88
C ARG A 130 0.92 8.66 9.42
N SER A 131 1.16 8.92 8.14
CA SER A 131 2.53 8.95 7.62
C SER A 131 3.22 10.24 8.06
N ALA A 132 4.51 10.13 8.41
CA ALA A 132 5.33 11.30 8.70
C ALA A 132 5.48 12.24 7.48
N VAL A 133 5.26 11.72 6.27
CA VAL A 133 5.29 12.48 5.01
C VAL A 133 4.10 13.44 4.89
N PHE A 134 2.96 13.05 5.45
CA PHE A 134 1.69 13.77 5.39
C PHE A 134 0.95 13.71 6.75
N PRO A 135 1.46 14.39 7.79
CA PRO A 135 0.94 14.27 9.16
C PRO A 135 -0.51 14.77 9.32
N ASP A 136 -0.97 15.64 8.41
CA ASP A 136 -2.33 16.18 8.41
C ASP A 136 -3.34 15.28 7.69
N VAL A 137 -2.87 14.27 6.94
CA VAL A 137 -3.74 13.33 6.23
C VAL A 137 -4.16 12.23 7.21
N PRO A 138 -5.47 12.03 7.44
CA PRO A 138 -5.94 11.04 8.39
C PRO A 138 -5.68 9.62 7.90
N THR A 139 -5.72 8.65 8.80
CA THR A 139 -5.79 7.24 8.43
C THR A 139 -7.21 6.85 8.01
N MET A 140 -7.35 5.72 7.34
CA MET A 140 -8.67 5.10 7.11
C MET A 140 -9.36 4.72 8.43
N ALA A 141 -8.60 4.32 9.45
CA ALA A 141 -9.13 4.03 10.79
C ALA A 141 -9.73 5.28 11.46
N GLU A 142 -9.03 6.41 11.40
CA GLU A 142 -9.58 7.72 11.84
C GLU A 142 -10.81 8.14 11.02
N SER A 143 -10.93 7.63 9.80
CA SER A 143 -12.06 7.86 8.89
C SER A 143 -13.22 6.87 9.07
N GLY A 144 -13.16 5.98 10.07
CA GLY A 144 -14.24 5.06 10.43
C GLY A 144 -14.00 3.58 10.07
N PHE A 145 -12.87 3.23 9.47
CA PHE A 145 -12.53 1.86 9.06
C PHE A 145 -11.52 1.23 10.03
N LYS A 146 -11.99 0.78 11.20
CA LYS A 146 -11.17 0.48 12.40
C LYS A 146 -9.97 -0.45 12.18
N ASP A 147 -10.07 -1.40 11.25
CA ASP A 147 -9.02 -2.40 10.98
C ASP A 147 -8.40 -2.24 9.57
N PHE A 148 -8.60 -1.08 8.95
CA PHE A 148 -8.09 -0.82 7.61
C PHE A 148 -6.59 -0.64 7.62
N GLU A 149 -5.89 -1.64 7.12
CA GLU A 149 -4.45 -1.62 6.97
C GLU A 149 -4.07 -2.24 5.62
N VAL A 150 -3.55 -1.43 4.70
CA VAL A 150 -2.98 -1.89 3.43
C VAL A 150 -1.64 -1.23 3.24
N ASP A 151 -0.60 -1.78 3.84
CA ASP A 151 0.75 -1.26 3.68
C ASP A 151 1.48 -1.96 2.53
N SER A 152 2.51 -1.32 2.01
CA SER A 152 3.51 -1.93 1.14
C SER A 152 4.87 -1.75 1.75
N TRP A 153 5.74 -2.73 1.63
CA TRP A 153 7.09 -2.64 2.18
C TRP A 153 8.10 -3.25 1.22
N TYR A 154 9.33 -2.75 1.32
CA TYR A 154 10.49 -3.38 0.71
C TYR A 154 11.28 -4.08 1.79
N ALA A 155 11.66 -5.32 1.52
CA ALA A 155 12.47 -6.12 2.42
C ALA A 155 13.55 -6.90 1.66
N MET A 156 14.58 -7.26 2.40
CA MET A 156 15.66 -8.11 1.94
C MET A 156 15.41 -9.54 2.38
N PHE A 157 15.58 -10.46 1.43
CA PHE A 157 15.55 -11.90 1.63
C PHE A 157 16.82 -12.53 1.06
N VAL A 158 17.14 -13.72 1.54
CA VAL A 158 18.22 -14.58 1.01
C VAL A 158 17.67 -15.98 0.74
N PRO A 159 18.37 -16.85 0.00
CA PRO A 159 17.95 -18.25 -0.17
C PRO A 159 17.76 -18.96 1.19
N ALA A 160 16.77 -19.83 1.31
CA ALA A 160 16.35 -20.44 2.57
C ALA A 160 17.50 -21.08 3.37
N ASN A 161 18.43 -21.76 2.69
CA ASN A 161 19.55 -22.47 3.32
C ASN A 161 20.75 -21.58 3.66
N THR A 162 20.61 -20.25 3.61
CA THR A 162 21.67 -19.33 4.02
C THR A 162 21.95 -19.49 5.52
N PRO A 163 23.21 -19.76 5.94
CA PRO A 163 23.55 -19.92 7.35
C PRO A 163 23.13 -18.72 8.22
N LYS A 164 22.56 -19.01 9.39
CA LYS A 164 22.12 -17.98 10.35
C LYS A 164 23.17 -16.89 10.65
N PRO A 165 24.47 -17.20 10.84
CA PRO A 165 25.48 -16.17 11.06
C PRO A 165 25.60 -15.14 9.92
N ILE A 166 25.32 -15.54 8.68
CA ILE A 166 25.32 -14.64 7.51
C ILE A 166 24.08 -13.75 7.53
N ILE A 167 22.90 -14.32 7.81
CA ILE A 167 21.64 -13.58 7.96
C ILE A 167 21.79 -12.51 9.05
N ASP A 168 22.32 -12.91 10.21
CA ASP A 168 22.51 -12.01 11.35
C ASP A 168 23.47 -10.86 11.00
N ARG A 169 24.57 -11.15 10.29
CA ARG A 169 25.52 -10.13 9.81
C ARG A 169 24.87 -9.15 8.84
N LEU A 170 24.08 -9.64 7.89
CA LEU A 170 23.36 -8.79 6.92
C LEU A 170 22.32 -7.92 7.61
N ASN A 171 21.52 -8.50 8.51
CA ASN A 171 20.52 -7.77 9.28
C ASN A 171 21.17 -6.65 10.10
N GLN A 172 22.23 -6.95 10.86
CA GLN A 172 22.95 -5.94 11.65
C GLN A 172 23.53 -4.81 10.80
N ALA A 173 24.10 -5.14 9.63
CA ALA A 173 24.64 -4.12 8.73
C ALA A 173 23.52 -3.22 8.17
N ALA A 174 22.40 -3.81 7.74
CA ALA A 174 21.27 -3.05 7.21
C ALA A 174 20.61 -2.15 8.26
N ILE A 175 20.40 -2.64 9.49
CA ILE A 175 19.86 -1.84 10.60
C ILE A 175 20.76 -0.63 10.87
N LYS A 176 22.08 -0.81 10.89
CA LYS A 176 23.03 0.29 11.10
C LYS A 176 22.89 1.38 10.03
N VAL A 177 22.77 0.99 8.76
CA VAL A 177 22.60 1.94 7.65
C VAL A 177 21.23 2.63 7.73
N LEU A 178 20.16 1.88 7.97
CA LEU A 178 18.80 2.42 8.08
C LEU A 178 18.61 3.34 9.29
N ALA A 179 19.48 3.22 10.31
CA ALA A 179 19.50 4.11 11.46
C ALA A 179 20.13 5.48 11.16
N GLN A 180 20.94 5.60 10.10
CA GLN A 180 21.65 6.84 9.76
C GLN A 180 20.67 7.95 9.37
N PRO A 181 20.84 9.19 9.90
CA PRO A 181 19.95 10.30 9.62
C PRO A 181 19.78 10.60 8.12
N GLU A 182 20.88 10.59 7.36
CA GLU A 182 20.86 10.85 5.91
C GLU A 182 20.02 9.83 5.13
N VAL A 183 20.07 8.55 5.53
CA VAL A 183 19.29 7.48 4.89
C VAL A 183 17.81 7.63 5.23
N LYS A 184 17.50 7.90 6.50
CA LYS A 184 16.12 8.17 6.95
C LYS A 184 15.52 9.37 6.22
N GLU A 185 16.26 10.47 6.14
CA GLU A 185 15.83 11.69 5.47
C GLU A 185 15.65 11.44 3.97
N LYS A 186 16.57 10.71 3.33
CA LYS A 186 16.47 10.41 1.89
C LYS A 186 15.26 9.52 1.57
N LEU A 187 14.96 8.52 2.40
CA LEU A 187 13.76 7.71 2.27
C LEU A 187 12.50 8.55 2.50
N LEU A 188 12.47 9.35 3.57
CA LEU A 188 11.32 10.19 3.91
C LEU A 188 11.03 11.24 2.84
N SER A 189 12.08 11.84 2.24
CA SER A 189 11.96 12.79 1.13
C SER A 189 11.28 12.17 -0.09
N GLN A 190 11.44 10.86 -0.28
CA GLN A 190 10.81 10.07 -1.32
C GLN A 190 9.47 9.48 -0.89
N GLY A 191 9.00 9.74 0.34
CA GLY A 191 7.71 9.24 0.81
C GLY A 191 7.74 7.85 1.44
N ALA A 192 8.92 7.34 1.80
CA ALA A 192 9.11 6.04 2.43
C ALA A 192 9.68 6.17 3.85
N GLU A 193 9.31 5.28 4.76
CA GLU A 193 9.78 5.29 6.15
C GLU A 193 10.74 4.14 6.39
N ALA A 194 11.94 4.42 6.90
CA ALA A 194 12.92 3.39 7.23
C ALA A 194 12.42 2.51 8.39
N VAL A 195 12.51 1.18 8.24
CA VAL A 195 12.03 0.23 9.26
C VAL A 195 13.18 -0.39 10.06
N GLY A 196 14.00 -1.23 9.43
CA GLY A 196 15.17 -1.84 10.10
C GLY A 196 14.80 -2.80 11.24
N ASP A 197 13.87 -3.72 10.99
CA ASP A 197 13.46 -4.75 11.95
C ASP A 197 14.42 -5.96 11.97
N SER A 198 14.21 -6.88 12.91
CA SER A 198 14.92 -8.16 12.94
C SER A 198 14.39 -9.13 11.87
N SER A 199 15.23 -10.07 11.44
CA SER A 199 14.83 -11.16 10.53
C SER A 199 13.62 -11.95 11.06
N GLN A 200 13.52 -12.13 12.37
CA GLN A 200 12.39 -12.81 13.02
C GLN A 200 11.09 -12.00 12.92
N GLN A 201 11.16 -10.67 13.11
CA GLN A 201 10.00 -9.78 12.95
C GLN A 201 9.51 -9.78 11.51
N LEU A 202 10.41 -9.63 10.53
CA LEU A 202 10.03 -9.73 9.12
C LEU A 202 9.41 -11.10 8.80
N GLY A 203 9.97 -12.20 9.31
CA GLY A 203 9.40 -13.54 9.14
C GLY A 203 7.98 -13.69 9.71
N ALA A 204 7.70 -13.07 10.86
CA ALA A 204 6.36 -13.02 11.43
C ALA A 204 5.40 -12.17 10.59
N THR A 205 5.87 -11.02 10.09
CA THR A 205 5.10 -10.14 9.18
C THR A 205 4.70 -10.87 7.91
N VAL A 206 5.64 -11.57 7.25
CA VAL A 206 5.37 -12.34 6.02
C VAL A 206 4.26 -13.38 6.24
N LYS A 207 4.34 -14.16 7.33
CA LYS A 207 3.32 -15.17 7.67
C LYS A 207 1.95 -14.53 7.90
N LYS A 208 1.90 -13.44 8.69
CA LYS A 208 0.67 -12.68 8.97
C LYS A 208 0.06 -12.16 7.66
N GLU A 209 0.86 -11.58 6.79
CA GLU A 209 0.38 -10.98 5.54
C GLU A 209 -0.09 -12.01 4.52
N ILE A 210 0.60 -13.14 4.36
CA ILE A 210 0.14 -14.21 3.46
C ILE A 210 -1.24 -14.69 3.88
N ALA A 211 -1.46 -14.91 5.18
CA ALA A 211 -2.77 -15.31 5.70
C ALA A 211 -3.84 -14.24 5.46
N LYS A 212 -3.57 -12.98 5.82
CA LYS A 212 -4.48 -11.84 5.62
C LYS A 212 -4.87 -11.70 4.15
N TRP A 213 -3.89 -11.66 3.24
CA TRP A 213 -4.16 -11.41 1.84
C TRP A 213 -4.87 -12.58 1.15
N LYS A 214 -4.64 -13.83 1.57
CA LYS A 214 -5.46 -14.96 1.11
C LYS A 214 -6.94 -14.78 1.46
N GLN A 215 -7.25 -14.27 2.66
CA GLN A 215 -8.63 -13.99 3.07
C GLN A 215 -9.24 -12.84 2.26
N VAL A 216 -8.52 -11.73 2.11
CA VAL A 216 -9.00 -10.55 1.37
C VAL A 216 -9.26 -10.89 -0.10
N VAL A 217 -8.33 -11.56 -0.79
CA VAL A 217 -8.50 -11.94 -2.21
C VAL A 217 -9.71 -12.84 -2.39
N LYS A 218 -9.93 -13.79 -1.48
CA LYS A 218 -11.10 -14.68 -1.51
C LYS A 218 -12.40 -13.91 -1.26
N ALA A 219 -12.43 -13.00 -0.28
CA ALA A 219 -13.62 -12.23 0.07
C ALA A 219 -14.01 -11.23 -1.02
N ALA A 220 -13.04 -10.56 -1.63
CA ALA A 220 -13.26 -9.56 -2.67
C ALA A 220 -13.38 -10.16 -4.09
N ASN A 221 -13.31 -11.50 -4.22
CA ASN A 221 -13.36 -12.22 -5.51
C ASN A 221 -12.39 -11.65 -6.57
N ILE A 222 -11.20 -11.20 -6.13
CA ILE A 222 -10.25 -10.51 -6.99
C ILE A 222 -9.52 -11.54 -7.85
N LYS A 223 -9.57 -11.34 -9.16
CA LYS A 223 -8.82 -12.12 -10.14
C LYS A 223 -7.67 -11.28 -10.69
N VAL A 224 -6.54 -11.93 -10.94
CA VAL A 224 -5.40 -11.34 -11.64
C VAL A 224 -5.38 -11.99 -13.02
N ASP A 225 -6.15 -11.40 -13.92
CA ASP A 225 -6.11 -11.67 -15.37
C ASP A 225 -5.16 -10.70 -16.09
#